data_AF-A0A358DBT2-F1
#
_entry.id   AF-A0A358DBT2-F1
#
_cell.length_a   1.000
_cell.length_b   1.000
_cell.length_c   1.000
_cell.angle_alpha   90.00
_cell.angle_beta   90.00
_cell.angle_gamma   90.00
#
_symmetry.space_group_name_H-M   'P 1'
#
loop_
_entity.id
_entity.type
_entity.pdbx_description
1 polymer ?
#
loop_
_entity_poly.entity_id
_entity_poly.type
_entity_poly.pdbx_seq_one_letter_code
_entity_poly.pdbx_strand_id
1 'polypeptide(L)'
;GVYVDIAGTTRHARARREVILCGGAINTPQTLMLSGVGPADELAEVGIRTLVDSPEVGKNLQDHLVAGLAPAAIAGTLYGAERPSELLRYLATRRGMLTSNVAEAYGFVRTDVASHAGMPEGLPDIEIIFAAAPYVGEGLVPLPGEGITVGAILLRPRSRGSIRLASSDPHTHPLIDPAYLSDPEGTDAATLHAGLEVCERLIATSALGAVTTGSWVQPEGGERMTSAERIELSMRRYSHTLYHPVGTARMG
;
A
#
# COMPACT_ATOMS: atom_id res chain seq x y z
N GLY A 1 16.80 -15.58 -24.04
CA GLY A 1 17.66 -14.49 -23.55
C GLY A 1 16.77 -13.34 -23.16
N VAL A 2 17.33 -12.15 -22.95
CA VAL A 2 16.57 -10.93 -22.64
C VAL A 2 17.12 -9.79 -23.49
N TYR A 3 16.22 -8.93 -23.98
CA TYR A 3 16.60 -7.66 -24.58
C TYR A 3 16.54 -6.57 -23.51
N VAL A 4 17.55 -5.72 -23.48
CA VAL A 4 17.64 -4.58 -22.55
C VAL A 4 18.11 -3.34 -23.31
N ASP A 5 17.55 -2.18 -22.98
CA ASP A 5 18.10 -0.90 -23.43
C ASP A 5 19.15 -0.42 -22.43
N ILE A 6 20.35 -0.08 -22.93
CA ILE A 6 21.40 0.54 -22.13
C ILE A 6 21.90 1.76 -22.89
N ALA A 7 21.56 2.95 -22.38
CA ALA A 7 21.89 4.24 -22.98
C ALA A 7 21.43 4.36 -24.45
N GLY A 8 20.19 3.96 -24.74
CA GLY A 8 19.59 4.04 -26.07
C GLY A 8 20.10 3.00 -27.06
N THR A 9 20.81 1.97 -26.57
CA THR A 9 21.25 0.83 -27.38
C THR A 9 20.60 -0.46 -26.87
N THR A 10 19.77 -1.06 -27.72
CA THR A 10 19.20 -2.39 -27.48
C THR A 10 20.30 -3.46 -27.54
N ARG A 11 20.44 -4.23 -26.46
CA ARG A 11 21.38 -5.34 -26.33
C ARG A 11 20.64 -6.64 -26.03
N HIS A 12 21.16 -7.75 -26.54
CA HIS A 12 20.63 -9.09 -26.26
C HIS A 12 21.57 -9.86 -25.34
N ALA A 13 21.14 -10.09 -24.10
CA ALA A 13 21.81 -10.98 -23.16
C ALA A 13 21.28 -12.41 -23.31
N ARG A 14 22.17 -13.39 -23.52
CA ARG A 14 21.80 -14.81 -23.62
C ARG A 14 22.04 -15.53 -22.30
N ALA A 15 21.15 -16.47 -21.96
CA ALA A 15 21.32 -17.37 -20.82
C ALA A 15 21.61 -18.78 -21.32
N ARG A 16 22.53 -19.50 -20.65
CA ARG A 16 22.87 -20.89 -21.00
C ARG A 16 21.87 -21.92 -20.51
N ARG A 17 21.13 -21.58 -19.44
CA ARG A 17 20.15 -22.47 -18.83
C ARG A 17 18.77 -21.82 -18.88
N GLU A 18 18.56 -20.83 -18.02
CA GLU A 18 17.24 -20.27 -17.79
C GLU A 18 17.30 -18.75 -17.63
N VAL A 19 16.16 -18.11 -17.85
CA VAL A 19 15.91 -16.70 -17.52
C VAL A 19 14.90 -16.69 -16.38
N ILE A 20 15.24 -16.03 -15.27
CA ILE A 20 14.35 -15.86 -14.13
C ILE A 20 13.86 -14.43 -14.12
N LEU A 21 12.54 -14.23 -14.21
CA LEU A 21 11.92 -12.92 -14.14
C LEU A 21 11.67 -12.53 -12.68
N CYS A 22 12.32 -11.46 -12.23
CA CYS A 22 12.23 -10.93 -10.88
C CYS A 22 11.73 -9.47 -10.87
N GLY A 23 10.81 -9.12 -11.77
CA GLY A 23 10.27 -7.76 -11.90
C GLY A 23 9.21 -7.38 -10.86
N GLY A 24 8.93 -8.26 -9.89
CA GLY A 24 7.85 -8.08 -8.91
C GLY A 24 6.45 -8.14 -9.54
N ALA A 25 5.43 -7.82 -8.75
CA ALA A 25 4.03 -7.93 -9.16
C ALA A 25 3.62 -6.95 -10.27
N ILE A 26 4.40 -5.90 -10.54
CA ILE A 26 4.08 -4.92 -11.59
C ILE A 26 4.83 -5.24 -12.88
N ASN A 27 6.17 -5.37 -12.82
CA ASN A 27 6.97 -5.44 -14.05
C ASN A 27 7.09 -6.86 -14.61
N THR A 28 6.94 -7.91 -13.80
CA THR A 28 6.91 -9.30 -14.30
C THR A 28 5.77 -9.54 -15.29
N PRO A 29 4.49 -9.26 -14.97
CA PRO A 29 3.41 -9.46 -15.95
C PRO A 29 3.56 -8.54 -17.17
N GLN A 30 4.03 -7.30 -17.01
CA GLN A 30 4.32 -6.41 -18.13
C GLN A 30 5.37 -7.02 -19.07
N THR A 31 6.48 -7.54 -18.53
CA THR A 31 7.55 -8.16 -19.32
C THR A 31 7.06 -9.41 -20.05
N LEU A 32 6.24 -10.24 -19.40
CA LEU A 32 5.60 -11.41 -20.02
C LEU A 32 4.72 -10.98 -21.20
N MET A 33 3.81 -10.03 -20.98
CA MET A 33 2.90 -9.53 -22.01
C MET A 33 3.66 -8.91 -23.20
N LEU A 34 4.66 -8.06 -22.94
CA LEU A 34 5.54 -7.50 -23.98
C LEU A 34 6.30 -8.57 -24.77
N SER A 35 6.53 -9.74 -24.16
CA SER A 35 7.15 -10.90 -24.78
C SER A 35 6.16 -11.82 -25.49
N GLY A 36 4.89 -11.43 -25.59
CA GLY A 36 3.82 -12.22 -26.22
C GLY A 36 3.25 -13.34 -25.33
N VAL A 37 3.44 -13.28 -24.01
CA VAL A 37 2.89 -14.24 -23.04
C VAL A 37 1.86 -13.52 -22.17
N GLY A 38 0.57 -13.73 -22.45
CA GLY A 38 -0.52 -13.05 -21.74
C GLY A 38 -1.89 -13.24 -22.42
N PRO A 39 -2.93 -12.49 -22.00
CA PRO A 39 -4.27 -12.61 -22.54
C PRO A 39 -4.30 -12.24 -24.03
N ALA A 40 -4.65 -13.17 -24.91
CA ALA A 40 -4.51 -12.97 -26.36
C ALA A 40 -5.23 -11.72 -26.88
N ASP A 41 -6.45 -11.46 -26.39
CA ASP A 41 -7.25 -10.32 -26.81
C ASP A 41 -6.60 -8.98 -26.40
N GLU A 42 -6.06 -8.90 -25.17
CA GLU A 42 -5.39 -7.69 -24.66
C GLU A 42 -4.03 -7.44 -25.36
N LEU A 43 -3.31 -8.51 -25.73
CA LEU A 43 -2.09 -8.37 -26.51
C LEU A 43 -2.39 -7.84 -27.91
N ALA A 44 -3.47 -8.31 -28.54
CA ALA A 44 -3.91 -7.84 -29.85
C ALA A 44 -4.29 -6.35 -29.84
N GLU A 45 -4.93 -5.85 -28.78
CA GLU A 45 -5.29 -4.43 -28.60
C GLU A 45 -4.09 -3.48 -28.72
N VAL A 46 -2.90 -3.91 -28.28
CA VAL A 46 -1.66 -3.11 -28.34
C VAL A 46 -0.69 -3.55 -29.46
N GLY A 47 -1.16 -4.41 -30.37
CA GLY A 47 -0.40 -4.84 -31.55
C GLY A 47 0.69 -5.88 -31.30
N ILE A 48 0.60 -6.64 -30.20
CA ILE A 48 1.56 -7.70 -29.86
C ILE A 48 1.04 -9.06 -30.34
N ARG A 49 1.91 -9.80 -31.03
CA ARG A 49 1.60 -11.19 -31.40
C ARG A 49 1.65 -12.08 -30.16
N THR A 50 0.53 -12.74 -29.87
CA THR A 50 0.47 -13.78 -28.85
C THR A 50 1.32 -14.99 -29.24
N LEU A 51 2.28 -15.35 -28.39
CA LEU A 51 3.08 -16.57 -28.46
C LEU A 51 2.50 -17.66 -27.54
N VAL A 52 2.04 -17.25 -26.36
CA VAL A 52 1.35 -18.12 -25.38
C VAL A 52 0.15 -17.35 -24.86
N ASP A 53 -1.04 -17.86 -25.13
CA ASP A 53 -2.27 -17.32 -24.54
C ASP A 53 -2.36 -17.74 -23.07
N SER A 54 -2.18 -16.77 -22.19
CA SER A 54 -2.16 -16.95 -20.74
C SER A 54 -3.04 -15.88 -20.11
N PRO A 55 -4.36 -16.10 -20.03
CA PRO A 55 -5.34 -15.06 -19.68
C PRO A 55 -5.21 -14.53 -18.24
N GLU A 56 -4.50 -15.27 -17.37
CA GLU A 56 -4.28 -14.89 -15.97
C GLU A 56 -3.04 -13.98 -15.77
N VAL A 57 -2.18 -13.80 -16.77
CA VAL A 57 -1.05 -12.87 -16.67
C VAL A 57 -1.58 -11.46 -16.51
N GLY A 58 -1.11 -10.78 -15.46
CA GLY A 58 -1.56 -9.45 -15.09
C GLY A 58 -2.87 -9.44 -14.31
N LYS A 59 -3.57 -10.57 -14.13
CA LYS A 59 -4.82 -10.64 -13.35
C LYS A 59 -4.57 -10.92 -11.87
N ASN A 60 -5.62 -10.91 -11.05
CA ASN A 60 -5.52 -11.28 -9.63
C ASN A 60 -4.52 -10.40 -8.85
N LEU A 61 -4.37 -9.12 -9.24
CA LEU A 61 -3.63 -8.15 -8.43
C LEU A 61 -4.34 -8.03 -7.08
N GLN A 62 -3.60 -8.32 -6.03
CA GLN A 62 -4.02 -8.12 -4.64
C GLN A 62 -3.00 -7.22 -3.97
N ASP A 63 -3.47 -6.35 -3.11
CA ASP A 63 -2.64 -5.47 -2.31
C ASP A 63 -3.37 -5.16 -1.00
N HIS A 64 -2.61 -4.84 0.04
CA HIS A 64 -3.18 -4.38 1.29
C HIS A 64 -3.52 -2.90 1.16
N LEU A 65 -4.81 -2.57 1.24
CA LEU A 65 -5.25 -1.19 1.37
C LEU A 65 -5.08 -0.76 2.83
N VAL A 66 -4.46 0.39 3.05
CA VAL A 66 -4.35 1.03 4.36
C VAL A 66 -5.19 2.31 4.36
N ALA A 67 -5.86 2.57 5.48
CA ALA A 67 -6.46 3.86 5.79
C ALA A 67 -6.05 4.26 7.21
N GLY A 68 -5.70 5.52 7.42
CA GLY A 68 -5.14 5.98 8.67
C GLY A 68 -5.70 7.28 9.18
N LEU A 69 -5.75 7.37 10.50
CA LEU A 69 -6.14 8.54 11.26
C LEU A 69 -4.89 9.15 11.90
N ALA A 70 -4.73 10.46 11.79
CA ALA A 70 -3.55 11.16 12.29
C ALA A 70 -3.93 12.29 13.27
N PRO A 71 -4.06 12.01 14.57
CA PRO A 71 -4.20 13.07 15.57
C PRO A 71 -2.88 13.86 15.70
N ALA A 72 -3.02 15.15 15.99
CA ALA A 72 -1.88 16.01 16.26
C ALA A 72 -1.25 15.65 17.60
N ALA A 73 0.08 15.58 17.62
CA ALA A 73 0.86 15.24 18.81
C ALA A 73 1.39 16.50 19.49
N ILE A 74 1.63 16.42 20.81
CA ILE A 74 2.19 17.53 21.58
C ILE A 74 3.63 17.81 21.15
N ALA A 75 4.47 16.77 21.09
CA ALA A 75 5.86 16.80 20.67
C ALA A 75 6.43 15.37 20.62
N GLY A 76 7.68 15.24 20.16
CA GLY A 76 8.46 14.00 20.27
C GLY A 76 8.24 13.02 19.11
N THR A 77 7.58 13.48 18.05
CA THR A 77 7.40 12.73 16.81
C THR A 77 8.60 12.93 15.88
N LEU A 78 8.56 12.30 14.72
CA LEU A 78 9.58 12.40 13.68
C LEU A 78 9.49 13.69 12.86
N TYR A 79 8.58 14.62 13.16
CA TYR A 79 8.47 15.91 12.48
C TYR A 79 9.80 16.68 12.43
N GLY A 80 10.62 16.56 13.47
CA GLY A 80 11.94 17.19 13.56
C GLY A 80 13.10 16.41 12.94
N ALA A 81 12.87 15.25 12.32
CA ALA A 81 13.93 14.32 11.93
C ALA A 81 14.89 14.88 10.87
N GLU A 82 14.42 15.77 9.99
CA GLU A 82 15.24 16.37 8.93
C GLU A 82 16.09 17.57 9.39
N ARG A 83 16.03 17.95 10.68
CA ARG A 83 16.84 19.05 11.18
C ARG A 83 18.35 18.73 11.04
N PRO A 84 19.19 19.71 10.67
CA PRO A 84 20.63 19.48 10.53
C PRO A 84 21.31 18.87 11.77
N SER A 85 20.77 19.14 12.97
CA SER A 85 21.25 18.55 14.22
C SER A 85 21.05 17.02 14.27
N GLU A 86 19.92 16.51 13.77
CA GLU A 86 19.65 15.07 13.71
C GLU A 86 20.50 14.39 12.63
N LEU A 87 20.73 15.06 11.50
CA LEU A 87 21.69 14.61 10.49
C LEU A 87 23.10 14.48 11.06
N LEU A 88 23.60 15.52 11.75
CA LEU A 88 24.91 15.49 12.38
C LEU A 88 25.01 14.39 13.44
N ARG A 89 23.96 14.23 14.27
CA ARG A 89 23.89 13.18 15.29
C ARG A 89 23.96 11.78 14.67
N TYR A 90 23.22 11.56 13.58
CA TYR A 90 23.25 10.31 12.84
C TYR A 90 24.63 10.04 12.24
N LEU A 91 25.24 11.02 11.57
CA LEU A 91 26.57 10.84 10.96
C LEU A 91 27.66 10.59 12.00
N ALA A 92 27.62 11.27 13.13
CA ALA A 92 28.64 11.15 14.18
C ALA A 92 28.49 9.89 15.03
N THR A 93 27.25 9.48 15.35
CA THR A 93 26.99 8.45 16.37
C THR A 93 26.08 7.31 15.93
N ARG A 94 25.51 7.37 14.71
CA ARG A 94 24.50 6.43 14.21
C ARG A 94 23.31 6.29 15.17
N ARG A 95 22.89 7.42 15.74
CA ARG A 95 21.74 7.55 16.66
C ARG A 95 20.91 8.77 16.27
N GLY A 96 19.69 8.84 16.77
CA GLY A 96 18.78 9.98 16.54
C GLY A 96 17.57 9.57 15.72
N MET A 97 16.71 10.52 15.40
CA MET A 97 15.43 10.27 14.72
C MET A 97 15.60 9.60 13.35
N LEU A 98 16.71 9.89 12.65
CA LEU A 98 17.04 9.29 11.36
C LEU A 98 17.36 7.79 11.40
N THR A 99 17.41 7.17 12.59
CA THR A 99 17.49 5.71 12.72
C THR A 99 16.13 5.03 12.84
N SER A 100 15.04 5.79 12.97
CA SER A 100 13.68 5.25 13.05
C SER A 100 13.24 4.67 11.70
N ASN A 101 12.50 3.58 11.75
CA ASN A 101 11.79 3.00 10.61
C ASN A 101 10.38 3.60 10.43
N VAL A 102 10.03 4.66 11.18
CA VAL A 102 8.75 5.36 11.20
C VAL A 102 7.60 4.58 11.83
N ALA A 103 7.38 3.33 11.41
CA ALA A 103 6.38 2.42 11.97
C ALA A 103 6.95 1.68 13.20
N GLU A 104 6.64 2.20 14.39
CA GLU A 104 7.30 1.81 15.64
C GLU A 104 6.47 0.85 16.51
N ALA A 105 5.19 0.65 16.20
CA ALA A 105 4.39 -0.41 16.80
C ALA A 105 3.35 -0.93 15.81
N TYR A 106 2.91 -2.18 16.02
CA TYR A 106 1.87 -2.82 15.23
C TYR A 106 1.10 -3.85 16.07
N GLY A 107 -0.09 -4.21 15.61
CA GLY A 107 -0.94 -5.22 16.24
C GLY A 107 -1.88 -5.86 15.23
N PHE A 108 -2.37 -7.05 15.55
CA PHE A 108 -3.30 -7.78 14.69
C PHE A 108 -4.63 -7.95 15.41
N VAL A 109 -5.71 -7.58 14.74
CA VAL A 109 -7.06 -7.57 15.30
C VAL A 109 -7.96 -8.42 14.42
N ARG A 110 -8.83 -9.17 15.09
CA ARG A 110 -9.96 -9.84 14.46
C ARG A 110 -11.22 -9.03 14.72
N THR A 111 -11.87 -8.55 13.67
CA THR A 111 -13.17 -7.87 13.76
C THR A 111 -14.32 -8.89 13.67
N ASP A 112 -15.54 -8.45 14.01
CA ASP A 112 -16.73 -9.27 13.84
C ASP A 112 -17.03 -9.58 12.36
N VAL A 113 -16.53 -8.75 11.42
CA VAL A 113 -16.68 -8.96 9.98
C VAL A 113 -15.98 -10.26 9.55
N ALA A 114 -14.80 -10.58 10.11
CA ALA A 114 -14.08 -11.82 9.84
C ALA A 114 -14.97 -13.07 10.03
N SER A 115 -15.77 -13.10 11.08
CA SER A 115 -16.65 -14.24 11.39
C SER A 115 -17.78 -14.37 10.38
N HIS A 116 -18.42 -13.26 10.00
CA HIS A 116 -19.48 -13.25 8.97
C HIS A 116 -18.92 -13.57 7.58
N ALA A 117 -17.68 -13.17 7.32
CA ALA A 117 -16.94 -13.40 6.09
C ALA A 117 -16.37 -14.83 5.98
N GLY A 118 -16.69 -15.74 6.91
CA GLY A 118 -16.23 -17.12 6.88
C GLY A 118 -14.72 -17.29 7.06
N MET A 119 -14.03 -16.32 7.67
CA MET A 119 -12.60 -16.44 7.93
C MET A 119 -12.32 -17.48 9.03
N PRO A 120 -11.26 -18.30 8.89
CA PRO A 120 -10.86 -19.26 9.91
C PRO A 120 -10.72 -18.62 11.29
N GLU A 121 -11.09 -19.37 12.32
CA GLU A 121 -10.98 -18.95 13.70
C GLU A 121 -9.52 -18.63 14.08
N GLY A 122 -9.34 -17.63 14.93
CA GLY A 122 -8.01 -17.20 15.41
C GLY A 122 -7.18 -16.38 14.42
N LEU A 123 -7.62 -16.20 13.17
CA LEU A 123 -6.92 -15.34 12.22
C LEU A 123 -7.42 -13.88 12.27
N PRO A 124 -6.52 -12.89 12.19
CA PRO A 124 -6.86 -11.48 12.07
C PRO A 124 -7.27 -11.13 10.63
N ASP A 125 -8.12 -10.12 10.51
CA ASP A 125 -8.54 -9.49 9.26
C ASP A 125 -8.02 -8.04 9.13
N ILE A 126 -7.57 -7.45 10.24
CA ILE A 126 -6.95 -6.13 10.30
C ILE A 126 -5.57 -6.19 10.94
N GLU A 127 -4.60 -5.52 10.34
CA GLU A 127 -3.38 -5.07 11.00
C GLU A 127 -3.55 -3.60 11.39
N ILE A 128 -3.17 -3.27 12.60
CA ILE A 128 -3.06 -1.91 13.10
C ILE A 128 -1.59 -1.52 13.08
N ILE A 129 -1.27 -0.41 12.43
CA ILE A 129 0.07 0.15 12.40
C ILE A 129 0.10 1.50 13.12
N PHE A 130 1.13 1.70 13.92
CA PHE A 130 1.42 2.96 14.59
C PHE A 130 2.69 3.57 14.01
N ALA A 131 2.60 4.81 13.54
CA ALA A 131 3.73 5.58 13.10
C ALA A 131 3.91 6.82 13.96
N ALA A 132 5.16 7.10 14.35
CA ALA A 132 5.54 8.30 15.10
C ALA A 132 5.66 9.54 14.19
N ALA A 133 4.85 9.62 13.13
CA ALA A 133 4.71 10.75 12.23
C ALA A 133 3.33 10.70 11.56
N PRO A 134 2.75 11.83 11.14
CA PRO A 134 1.53 11.83 10.35
C PRO A 134 1.83 11.34 8.92
N TYR A 135 1.38 10.14 8.60
CA TYR A 135 1.49 9.56 7.26
C TYR A 135 0.41 10.13 6.34
N VAL A 136 0.72 11.27 5.73
CA VAL A 136 -0.17 12.03 4.83
C VAL A 136 0.34 11.91 3.39
N GLY A 137 -0.56 11.82 2.42
CA GLY A 137 -0.21 11.83 0.99
C GLY A 137 0.83 10.76 0.64
N GLU A 138 0.66 9.55 1.17
CA GLU A 138 1.57 8.41 0.94
C GLU A 138 3.01 8.63 1.46
N GLY A 139 3.24 9.64 2.32
CA GLY A 139 4.59 10.03 2.72
C GLY A 139 5.38 10.72 1.61
N LEU A 140 4.72 11.11 0.51
CA LEU A 140 5.31 11.82 -0.63
C LEU A 140 5.26 13.34 -0.46
N VAL A 141 4.64 13.83 0.61
CA VAL A 141 4.58 15.24 0.98
C VAL A 141 5.37 15.48 2.27
N PRO A 142 5.93 16.70 2.47
CA PRO A 142 6.54 17.06 3.73
C PRO A 142 5.57 16.85 4.90
N LEU A 143 6.10 16.43 6.05
CA LEU A 143 5.28 16.27 7.26
C LEU A 143 4.63 17.63 7.60
N PRO A 144 3.31 17.70 7.78
CA PRO A 144 2.61 18.96 8.03
C PRO A 144 2.78 19.49 9.46
N GLY A 145 3.22 18.65 10.41
CA GLY A 145 3.40 19.03 11.82
C GLY A 145 3.68 17.83 12.72
N GLU A 146 3.74 18.08 14.03
CA GLU A 146 3.80 17.03 15.05
C GLU A 146 2.50 16.20 15.03
N GLY A 147 2.63 14.91 14.80
CA GLY A 147 1.50 14.00 14.68
C GLY A 147 1.91 12.55 14.73
N ILE A 148 0.96 11.69 15.04
CA ILE A 148 1.10 10.24 15.00
C ILE A 148 0.07 9.69 14.03
N THR A 149 0.33 8.53 13.43
CA THR A 149 -0.68 7.81 12.63
C THR A 149 -1.04 6.51 13.31
N VAL A 150 -2.34 6.25 13.40
CA VAL A 150 -2.90 4.93 13.73
C VAL A 150 -3.69 4.48 12.50
N GLY A 151 -3.14 3.49 11.79
CA GLY A 151 -3.67 2.99 10.52
C GLY A 151 -4.26 1.60 10.65
N ALA A 152 -5.38 1.37 9.95
CA ALA A 152 -5.95 0.05 9.74
C ALA A 152 -5.58 -0.45 8.34
N ILE A 153 -5.13 -1.70 8.27
CA ILE A 153 -4.64 -2.36 7.06
C ILE A 153 -5.51 -3.59 6.81
N LEU A 154 -6.10 -3.67 5.62
CA LEU A 154 -6.91 -4.81 5.19
C LEU A 154 -6.02 -6.00 4.82
N LEU A 155 -6.06 -7.08 5.61
CA LEU A 155 -5.17 -8.25 5.45
C LEU A 155 -5.65 -9.30 4.45
N ARG A 156 -6.96 -9.33 4.19
CA ARG A 156 -7.59 -10.38 3.36
C ARG A 156 -8.54 -9.77 2.34
N PRO A 157 -8.03 -8.92 1.43
CA PRO A 157 -8.86 -8.29 0.42
C PRO A 157 -9.55 -9.34 -0.46
N ARG A 158 -10.82 -9.12 -0.75
CA ARG A 158 -11.63 -9.86 -1.74
C ARG A 158 -11.59 -9.21 -3.10
N SER A 159 -11.41 -7.89 -3.16
CA SER A 159 -11.18 -7.17 -4.41
C SER A 159 -9.98 -7.74 -5.17
N ARG A 160 -10.10 -7.76 -6.51
CA ARG A 160 -9.05 -8.24 -7.42
C ARG A 160 -8.87 -7.25 -8.54
N GLY A 161 -7.66 -6.73 -8.64
CA GLY A 161 -7.25 -5.80 -9.68
C GLY A 161 -6.57 -6.49 -10.87
N SER A 162 -5.98 -5.65 -11.73
CA SER A 162 -5.17 -6.08 -12.86
C SER A 162 -4.03 -5.13 -13.23
N ILE A 163 -3.06 -5.67 -13.96
CA ILE A 163 -1.99 -4.99 -14.69
C ILE A 163 -2.21 -5.26 -16.18
N ARG A 164 -2.29 -4.20 -16.98
CA ARG A 164 -2.48 -4.30 -18.44
C ARG A 164 -1.44 -3.45 -19.17
N LEU A 165 -1.17 -3.78 -20.42
CA LEU A 165 -0.33 -2.94 -21.28
C LEU A 165 -1.13 -1.71 -21.73
N ALA A 166 -0.52 -0.52 -21.61
CA ALA A 166 -1.04 0.69 -22.26
C ALA A 166 -0.60 0.78 -23.73
N SER A 167 0.54 0.18 -24.08
CA SER A 167 1.11 0.15 -25.42
C SER A 167 2.09 -1.03 -25.55
N SER A 168 2.63 -1.25 -26.75
CA SER A 168 3.72 -2.18 -27.02
C SER A 168 5.13 -1.60 -26.81
N ASP A 169 5.23 -0.34 -26.37
CA ASP A 169 6.51 0.28 -26.03
C ASP A 169 6.93 -0.12 -24.60
N PRO A 170 8.10 -0.79 -24.43
CA PRO A 170 8.57 -1.22 -23.10
C PRO A 170 8.86 -0.07 -22.13
N HIS A 171 8.99 1.18 -22.60
CA HIS A 171 9.18 2.37 -21.75
C HIS A 171 7.85 2.97 -21.27
N THR A 172 6.73 2.56 -21.84
CA THR A 172 5.41 2.99 -21.38
C THR A 172 5.05 2.25 -20.09
N HIS A 173 4.65 2.99 -19.05
CA HIS A 173 4.16 2.38 -17.81
C HIS A 173 2.88 1.56 -18.07
N PRO A 174 2.69 0.42 -17.38
CA PRO A 174 1.47 -0.37 -17.52
C PRO A 174 0.29 0.37 -16.90
N LEU A 175 -0.92 0.00 -17.31
CA LEU A 175 -2.15 0.38 -16.63
C LEU A 175 -2.27 -0.48 -15.36
N ILE A 176 -2.36 0.17 -14.21
CA ILE A 176 -2.44 -0.48 -12.89
C ILE A 176 -3.79 -0.14 -12.29
N ASP A 177 -4.64 -1.14 -12.11
CA ASP A 177 -5.93 -1.00 -11.45
C ASP A 177 -6.04 -2.01 -10.31
N PRO A 178 -5.77 -1.61 -9.05
CA PRO A 178 -5.93 -2.49 -7.88
C PRO A 178 -7.39 -2.85 -7.57
N ALA A 179 -8.35 -2.12 -8.14
CA ALA A 179 -9.77 -2.29 -7.89
C ALA A 179 -10.13 -2.30 -6.39
N TYR A 180 -9.51 -1.43 -5.58
CA TYR A 180 -9.75 -1.38 -4.13
C TYR A 180 -11.23 -1.22 -3.77
N LEU A 181 -11.69 -1.93 -2.74
CA LEU A 181 -13.05 -1.85 -2.18
C LEU A 181 -14.17 -2.09 -3.20
N SER A 182 -13.87 -2.85 -4.26
CA SER A 182 -14.80 -3.20 -5.35
C SER A 182 -15.48 -4.55 -5.17
N ASP A 183 -15.20 -5.27 -4.08
CA ASP A 183 -15.78 -6.60 -3.88
C ASP A 183 -17.33 -6.51 -3.82
N PRO A 184 -18.07 -7.39 -4.53
CA PRO A 184 -19.52 -7.22 -4.69
C PRO A 184 -20.32 -7.24 -3.39
N GLU A 185 -19.80 -7.91 -2.37
CA GLU A 185 -20.44 -8.05 -1.05
C GLU A 185 -20.09 -6.88 -0.11
N GLY A 186 -19.18 -5.97 -0.51
CA GLY A 186 -18.71 -4.85 0.30
C GLY A 186 -17.95 -5.26 1.56
N THR A 187 -17.42 -6.48 1.59
CA THR A 187 -16.74 -7.03 2.77
C THR A 187 -15.43 -6.31 3.04
N ASP A 188 -14.71 -5.89 2.00
CA ASP A 188 -13.43 -5.18 2.17
C ASP A 188 -13.66 -3.83 2.83
N ALA A 189 -14.68 -3.11 2.37
CA ALA A 189 -15.07 -1.82 2.93
C ALA A 189 -15.54 -1.97 4.39
N ALA A 190 -16.40 -2.97 4.66
CA ALA A 190 -16.88 -3.23 6.02
C ALA A 190 -15.74 -3.60 6.98
N THR A 191 -14.79 -4.42 6.52
CA THR A 191 -13.62 -4.84 7.31
C THR A 191 -12.73 -3.65 7.63
N LEU A 192 -12.39 -2.83 6.63
CA LEU A 192 -11.55 -1.64 6.83
C LEU A 192 -12.22 -0.61 7.74
N HIS A 193 -13.54 -0.40 7.60
CA HIS A 193 -14.32 0.44 8.51
C HIS A 193 -14.21 -0.05 9.96
N ALA A 194 -14.44 -1.34 10.21
CA ALA A 194 -14.32 -1.94 11.54
C ALA A 194 -12.89 -1.81 12.11
N GLY A 195 -11.86 -1.91 11.26
CA GLY A 195 -10.48 -1.63 11.64
C GLY A 195 -10.27 -0.18 12.07
N LEU A 196 -10.83 0.80 11.36
CA LEU A 196 -10.73 2.21 11.72
C LEU A 196 -11.51 2.56 13.00
N GLU A 197 -12.59 1.84 13.32
CA GLU A 197 -13.23 1.96 14.64
C GLU A 197 -12.29 1.50 15.76
N VAL A 198 -11.44 0.49 15.53
CA VAL A 198 -10.38 0.11 16.47
C VAL A 198 -9.37 1.25 16.62
N CYS A 199 -8.96 1.87 15.51
CA CYS A 199 -8.05 3.03 15.55
C CYS A 199 -8.62 4.18 16.37
N GLU A 200 -9.90 4.54 16.18
CA GLU A 200 -10.58 5.56 16.99
C GLU A 200 -10.56 5.22 18.49
N ARG A 201 -10.85 3.97 18.85
CA ARG A 201 -10.79 3.51 20.25
C ARG A 201 -9.38 3.60 20.82
N LEU A 202 -8.36 3.24 20.05
CA LEU A 202 -6.95 3.34 20.46
C LEU A 202 -6.54 4.79 20.69
N ILE A 203 -6.87 5.68 19.75
CA ILE A 203 -6.60 7.13 19.86
C ILE A 203 -7.26 7.72 21.11
N ALA A 204 -8.47 7.28 21.45
CA ALA A 204 -9.21 7.74 22.62
C ALA A 204 -8.70 7.19 23.98
N THR A 205 -7.72 6.28 23.99
CA THR A 205 -7.15 5.78 25.25
C THR A 205 -6.41 6.88 26.01
N SER A 206 -6.30 6.75 27.34
CA SER A 206 -5.53 7.69 28.16
C SER A 206 -4.04 7.75 27.77
N ALA A 207 -3.48 6.65 27.27
CA ALA A 207 -2.08 6.58 26.84
C ALA A 207 -1.81 7.47 25.61
N LEU A 208 -2.66 7.40 24.57
CA LEU A 208 -2.52 8.28 23.40
C LEU A 208 -3.07 9.68 23.68
N GLY A 209 -4.10 9.81 24.51
CA GLY A 209 -4.63 11.10 24.97
C GLY A 209 -3.58 11.94 25.71
N ALA A 210 -2.65 11.31 26.43
CA ALA A 210 -1.58 12.02 27.16
C ALA A 210 -0.51 12.64 26.24
N VAL A 211 -0.43 12.23 24.96
CA VAL A 211 0.59 12.69 24.01
C VAL A 211 -0.01 13.43 22.80
N THR A 212 -1.33 13.52 22.71
CA THR A 212 -2.06 14.21 21.63
C THR A 212 -2.65 15.53 22.13
N THR A 213 -2.90 16.46 21.20
CA THR A 213 -3.42 17.79 21.53
C THR A 213 -4.95 17.86 21.54
N GLY A 214 -5.62 16.82 21.04
CA GLY A 214 -7.05 16.82 20.73
C GLY A 214 -7.41 17.40 19.35
N SER A 215 -6.44 18.01 18.65
CA SER A 215 -6.58 18.42 17.25
C SER A 215 -6.16 17.31 16.29
N TRP A 216 -6.46 17.47 15.00
CA TRP A 216 -6.19 16.48 13.97
C TRP A 216 -5.32 17.04 12.85
N VAL A 217 -4.38 16.21 12.39
CA VAL A 217 -3.62 16.44 11.16
C VAL A 217 -4.39 15.87 9.97
N GLN A 218 -4.88 14.64 10.09
CA GLN A 218 -5.69 13.97 9.08
C GLN A 218 -6.80 13.14 9.76
N PRO A 219 -8.07 13.34 9.42
CA PRO A 219 -8.60 14.36 8.50
C PRO A 219 -8.39 15.79 9.01
N GLU A 220 -8.21 16.73 8.08
CA GLU A 220 -8.18 18.16 8.39
C GLU A 220 -9.51 18.60 9.01
N GLY A 221 -9.48 19.32 10.13
CA GLY A 221 -10.67 19.72 10.87
C GLY A 221 -11.37 18.55 11.60
N GLY A 222 -10.67 17.43 11.78
CA GLY A 222 -11.20 16.22 12.42
C GLY A 222 -11.75 16.44 13.83
N GLU A 223 -11.36 17.51 14.53
CA GLU A 223 -11.87 17.87 15.85
C GLU A 223 -13.35 18.31 15.84
N ARG A 224 -13.86 18.70 14.65
CA ARG A 224 -15.26 19.07 14.43
C ARG A 224 -16.09 17.92 13.87
N MET A 225 -15.47 16.76 13.63
CA MET A 225 -16.11 15.59 13.05
C MET A 225 -16.48 14.58 14.15
N THR A 226 -17.51 13.80 13.90
CA THR A 226 -17.77 12.54 14.59
C THR A 226 -16.76 11.48 14.15
N SER A 227 -16.60 10.41 14.93
CA SER A 227 -15.75 9.28 14.54
C SER A 227 -16.20 8.68 13.19
N ALA A 228 -17.51 8.55 12.96
CA ALA A 228 -18.03 8.03 11.69
C ALA A 228 -17.64 8.91 10.49
N GLU A 229 -17.70 10.24 10.62
CA GLU A 229 -17.28 11.16 9.55
C GLU A 229 -15.77 11.09 9.28
N ARG A 230 -14.95 10.93 10.33
CA ARG A 230 -13.49 10.75 10.15
C ARG A 230 -13.17 9.45 9.44
N ILE A 231 -13.83 8.36 9.81
CA ILE A 231 -13.66 7.03 9.21
C ILE A 231 -14.03 7.08 7.72
N GLU A 232 -15.21 7.59 7.39
CA GLU A 232 -15.68 7.69 6.00
C GLU A 232 -14.74 8.54 5.14
N LEU A 233 -14.30 9.69 5.67
CA LEU A 233 -13.37 10.56 4.95
C LEU A 233 -12.00 9.88 4.76
N SER A 234 -11.51 9.18 5.78
CA SER A 234 -10.26 8.41 5.69
C SER A 234 -10.34 7.34 4.62
N MET A 235 -11.42 6.55 4.58
CA MET A 235 -11.59 5.51 3.57
C MET A 235 -11.71 6.07 2.16
N ARG A 236 -12.41 7.20 1.97
CA ARG A 236 -12.64 7.75 0.62
C ARG A 236 -11.50 8.58 0.07
N ARG A 237 -10.76 9.27 0.92
CA ARG A 237 -9.78 10.29 0.49
C ARG A 237 -8.35 9.97 0.87
N TYR A 238 -8.14 9.21 1.93
CA TYR A 238 -6.81 9.01 2.50
C TYR A 238 -6.35 7.55 2.49
N SER A 239 -7.18 6.63 2.02
CA SER A 239 -6.75 5.25 1.83
C SER A 239 -5.81 5.14 0.63
N HIS A 240 -4.78 4.34 0.76
CA HIS A 240 -3.82 4.09 -0.31
C HIS A 240 -3.19 2.69 -0.15
N THR A 241 -2.39 2.30 -1.13
CA THR A 241 -1.61 1.05 -1.09
C THR A 241 -0.67 1.03 0.13
N LEU A 242 -0.50 -0.13 0.77
CA LEU A 242 0.59 -0.38 1.72
C LEU A 242 1.84 -0.96 1.00
N TYR A 243 1.85 -0.95 -0.33
CA TYR A 243 2.92 -1.43 -1.18
C TYR A 243 3.21 -2.93 -1.04
N HIS A 244 2.16 -3.74 -0.89
CA HIS A 244 2.23 -5.22 -0.86
C HIS A 244 1.57 -5.90 -2.08
N PRO A 245 1.80 -5.44 -3.32
CA PRO A 245 1.15 -6.02 -4.48
C PRO A 245 1.65 -7.44 -4.75
N VAL A 246 0.72 -8.37 -5.00
CA VAL A 246 0.99 -9.78 -5.32
C VAL A 246 -0.03 -10.34 -6.32
N GLY A 247 0.23 -11.54 -6.84
CA GLY A 247 -0.78 -12.35 -7.53
C GLY A 247 -0.86 -12.22 -9.06
N THR A 248 -0.14 -11.28 -9.66
CA THR A 248 -0.22 -10.93 -11.10
C THR A 248 0.48 -11.88 -12.06
N ALA A 249 1.30 -12.78 -11.54
CA ALA A 249 1.83 -13.94 -12.24
C ALA A 249 1.73 -15.15 -11.30
N ARG A 250 0.50 -15.42 -10.82
CA ARG A 250 0.25 -16.43 -9.79
C ARG A 250 0.69 -17.82 -10.26
N MET A 251 1.12 -18.62 -9.30
CA MET A 251 1.31 -20.05 -9.50
C MET A 251 -0.08 -20.72 -9.55
N GLY A 252 -0.36 -21.43 -10.64
CA GLY A 252 -1.57 -22.25 -10.81
C GLY A 252 -2.80 -21.49 -11.25
#